data_AF-A0A2R9UCJ2-F1
#
_entry.id   AF-A0A2R9UCJ2-F1
#
_cell.length_a   1.000
_cell.length_b   1.000
_cell.length_c   1.000
_cell.angle_alpha   90.00
_cell.angle_beta   90.00
_cell.angle_gamma   90.00
#
_symmetry.space_group_name_H-M   'P 1'
#
loop_
_entity.id
_entity.type
_entity.pdbx_description
1 polymer ?
#
loop_
_entity_poly.entity_id
_entity_poly.type
_entity_poly.pdbx_seq_one_letter_code
_entity_poly.pdbx_strand_id
1 'polypeptide(L)' 'MSEPTPEQLDASDKVEKRTIGGEIRYYLKDIAAHWPAVVEQHPDAAGHEAWWTADGKFHATHAQLRRDAMIGGIV' A
#
# COMPACT_ATOMS: atom_id res chain seq x y z
N MET A 1 10.09 -11.85 2.09
CA MET A 1 9.41 -11.08 3.15
C MET A 1 8.04 -11.71 3.35
N SER A 2 7.68 -12.09 4.57
CA SER A 2 6.34 -12.63 4.85
C SER A 2 5.27 -11.57 4.58
N GLU A 3 4.08 -11.99 4.18
CA GLU A 3 2.92 -11.09 4.07
C GLU A 3 2.55 -10.51 5.44
N PRO A 4 2.19 -9.22 5.53
CA PRO A 4 1.79 -8.63 6.80
C PRO A 4 0.45 -9.22 7.25
N THR A 5 0.31 -9.45 8.55
CA THR A 5 -0.95 -9.93 9.15
C THR A 5 -1.99 -8.80 9.25
N PRO A 6 -3.29 -9.12 9.38
CA PRO A 6 -4.30 -8.11 9.68
C PRO A 6 -3.98 -7.27 10.92
N GLU A 7 -3.48 -7.89 11.99
CA GLU A 7 -3.13 -7.21 13.25
C GLU A 7 -2.00 -6.20 13.04
N GLN A 8 -1.01 -6.56 12.23
CA GLN A 8 0.08 -5.68 11.82
C GLN A 8 -0.43 -4.48 11.01
N LEU A 9 -1.35 -4.71 10.08
CA LEU A 9 -1.94 -3.66 9.25
C LEU A 9 -2.89 -2.75 10.06
N ASP A 10 -3.69 -3.31 10.96
CA ASP A 10 -4.57 -2.55 11.86
C ASP A 10 -3.76 -1.67 12.84
N ALA A 11 -2.57 -2.10 13.26
CA ALA A 11 -1.68 -1.33 14.11
C ALA A 11 -0.85 -0.27 13.36
N SER A 12 -0.78 -0.34 12.03
CA SER A 12 0.08 0.52 11.23
C SER A 12 -0.57 1.89 10.99
N ASP A 13 0.16 2.96 11.30
CA ASP A 13 -0.27 4.34 11.06
C ASP A 13 -0.20 4.73 9.57
N LYS A 14 0.48 3.93 8.75
CA LYS A 14 0.72 4.19 7.32
C LYS A 14 -0.44 3.77 6.41
N VAL A 15 -1.34 2.93 6.90
CA VAL A 15 -2.50 2.45 6.16
C VAL A 15 -3.81 2.91 6.79
N GLU A 16 -4.85 2.97 5.98
CA GLU A 16 -6.22 3.26 6.36
C GLU A 16 -7.09 2.06 6.00
N LYS A 17 -7.74 1.49 7.02
CA LYS A 17 -8.68 0.38 6.85
C LYS A 17 -10.00 0.90 6.29
N ARG A 18 -10.43 0.32 5.18
CA ARG A 18 -11.70 0.61 4.50
C ARG A 18 -12.42 -0.71 4.19
N THR A 19 -13.75 -0.67 4.22
CA THR A 19 -14.58 -1.80 3.78
C THR A 19 -15.21 -1.47 2.44
N ILE A 20 -14.84 -2.21 1.40
CA ILE A 20 -15.31 -2.00 0.02
C ILE A 20 -16.01 -3.26 -0.46
N GLY A 21 -17.31 -3.19 -0.75
CA GLY A 21 -18.06 -4.35 -1.25
C GLY A 21 -18.07 -5.57 -0.32
N GLY A 22 -17.89 -5.37 0.99
CA GLY A 22 -17.78 -6.44 1.99
C GLY A 22 -16.36 -6.97 2.23
N GLU A 23 -15.36 -6.48 1.50
CA GLU A 23 -13.95 -6.83 1.68
C GLU A 23 -13.20 -5.76 2.49
N ILE A 24 -12.37 -6.19 3.45
CA ILE A 24 -11.48 -5.30 4.19
C ILE A 24 -10.23 -5.03 3.34
N ARG A 25 -9.92 -3.75 3.16
CA ARG A 25 -8.73 -3.25 2.47
C ARG A 25 -8.00 -2.23 3.32
N TYR A 26 -6.68 -2.30 3.34
CA TYR A 26 -5.79 -1.42 4.07
C TYR A 26 -5.04 -0.56 3.08
N TYR A 27 -5.59 0.62 2.77
CA TYR A 27 -5.05 1.53 1.76
C TYR A 27 -3.88 2.34 2.31
N LEU A 28 -2.81 2.48 1.54
CA LEU A 28 -1.72 3.38 1.87
C LEU A 28 -2.18 4.83 1.87
N LYS A 29 -1.76 5.58 2.90
CA LYS A 29 -2.10 7.01 3.04
C LYS A 29 -1.24 7.91 2.16
N ASP A 30 0.04 7.57 1.97
CA ASP A 30 1.00 8.41 1.24
C ASP A 30 1.85 7.60 0.26
N ILE A 31 1.47 7.60 -1.01
CA ILE A 31 2.21 6.90 -2.06
C ILE A 31 3.58 7.54 -2.33
N ALA A 32 3.69 8.87 -2.27
CA ALA A 32 4.94 9.56 -2.57
C ALA A 32 6.00 9.31 -1.50
N ALA A 33 5.60 9.24 -0.23
CA ALA A 33 6.51 8.87 0.85
C ALA A 33 7.03 7.43 0.72
N HIS A 34 6.19 6.53 0.21
CA HIS A 34 6.52 5.10 0.12
C HIS A 34 7.19 4.69 -1.19
N TRP A 35 7.01 5.44 -2.28
CA TRP A 35 7.73 5.24 -3.54
C TRP A 35 8.23 6.55 -4.16
N PRO A 36 9.15 7.27 -3.49
CA PRO A 36 9.62 8.57 -3.98
C PRO A 36 10.28 8.45 -5.36
N ALA A 37 11.08 7.41 -5.59
CA ALA A 37 11.72 7.17 -6.88
C ALA A 37 10.72 6.81 -8.00
N VAL A 38 9.62 6.10 -7.66
CA VAL A 38 8.58 5.80 -8.64
C VAL A 38 7.83 7.07 -9.00
N VAL A 39 7.47 7.89 -8.02
CA VAL A 39 6.77 9.16 -8.27
C VAL A 39 7.66 10.14 -9.04
N GLU A 40 8.98 10.15 -8.80
CA GLU A 40 9.91 10.96 -9.58
C GLU A 40 9.92 10.56 -11.07
N GLN A 41 9.93 9.25 -11.36
CA GLN A 41 9.96 8.71 -12.73
C GLN A 41 8.57 8.69 -13.39
N HIS A 42 7.52 8.54 -12.59
CA HIS A 42 6.12 8.41 -12.97
C HIS A 42 5.27 9.31 -12.06
N PRO A 43 5.21 10.62 -12.32
CA PRO A 43 4.49 11.56 -11.44
C PRO A 43 3.00 11.25 -11.27
N ASP A 44 2.38 10.58 -12.25
CA ASP A 44 0.99 10.14 -12.17
C ASP A 44 0.78 9.08 -11.09
N ALA A 45 1.81 8.29 -10.74
CA ALA A 45 1.74 7.26 -9.70
C ALA A 45 1.29 7.82 -8.33
N ALA A 46 1.53 9.10 -8.03
CA ALA A 46 1.09 9.73 -6.79
C ALA A 46 -0.45 9.84 -6.67
N GLY A 47 -1.17 9.86 -7.79
CA GLY A 47 -2.63 9.88 -7.82
C GLY A 47 -3.30 8.50 -7.76
N HIS A 48 -2.50 7.44 -7.69
CA HIS A 48 -2.98 6.06 -7.68
C HIS A 48 -3.10 5.51 -6.27
N GLU A 49 -3.86 4.43 -6.13
CA GLU A 49 -4.05 3.73 -4.86
C GLU A 49 -3.22 2.44 -4.81
N ALA A 50 -2.74 2.11 -3.61
CA ALA A 50 -2.15 0.83 -3.25
C ALA A 50 -2.71 0.36 -1.90
N TRP A 51 -2.99 -0.94 -1.75
CA TRP A 51 -3.59 -1.48 -0.54
C TRP A 51 -3.18 -2.93 -0.27
N TRP A 52 -3.37 -3.36 0.98
CA TRP A 52 -3.38 -4.75 1.38
C TRP A 52 -4.80 -5.25 1.59
N THR A 53 -5.05 -6.51 1.26
CA THR A 53 -6.23 -7.25 1.72
C THR A 53 -5.95 -7.88 3.10
N ALA A 54 -6.99 -8.35 3.79
CA ALA A 54 -6.84 -8.98 5.10
C ALA A 54 -5.97 -10.25 5.09
N ASP A 55 -5.84 -10.95 3.95
CA ASP A 55 -4.91 -12.07 3.80
C ASP A 55 -3.46 -11.63 3.52
N GLY A 56 -3.16 -10.33 3.57
CA GLY A 56 -1.81 -9.78 3.44
C GLY A 56 -1.32 -9.64 1.99
N LYS A 57 -2.19 -9.88 0.99
CA LYS A 57 -1.84 -9.66 -0.42
C LYS A 57 -1.84 -8.19 -0.76
N PHE A 58 -0.86 -7.79 -1.56
CA PHE A 58 -0.67 -6.40 -1.98
C PHE A 58 -1.26 -6.17 -3.37
N HIS A 59 -1.93 -5.02 -3.52
CA HIS A 59 -2.55 -4.58 -4.75
C HIS A 59 -2.23 -3.11 -5.00
N ALA A 60 -2.12 -2.73 -6.26
CA ALA A 60 -1.99 -1.34 -6.67
C ALA A 60 -2.69 -1.10 -8.01
N THR A 61 -3.13 0.13 -8.20
CA THR A 61 -3.76 0.58 -9.47
C THR A 61 -2.73 1.04 -10.50
N HIS A 62 -1.47 1.25 -10.11
CA HIS A 62 -0.38 1.60 -11.01
C HIS A 62 0.70 0.53 -11.02
N ALA A 63 1.19 0.16 -12.21
CA ALA A 63 2.09 -0.98 -12.40
C ALA A 63 3.46 -0.83 -11.71
N GLN A 64 3.91 0.41 -11.48
CA GLN A 64 5.19 0.67 -10.84
C GLN A 64 5.13 0.71 -9.30
N LEU A 65 3.92 0.81 -8.72
CA LEU A 65 3.72 0.77 -7.27
C LEU A 65 3.80 -0.68 -6.79
N ARG A 66 4.99 -1.27 -6.83
CA ARG A 66 5.22 -2.66 -6.43
C ARG A 66 5.73 -2.74 -5.00
N ARG A 67 5.30 -3.78 -4.27
CA ARG A 67 5.70 -3.99 -2.86
C ARG A 67 7.22 -4.02 -2.68
N ASP A 68 7.97 -4.60 -3.61
CA ASP A 68 9.44 -4.69 -3.56
C ASP A 68 10.15 -3.34 -3.81
N ALA A 69 9.50 -2.41 -4.50
CA ALA A 69 10.02 -1.07 -4.76
C ALA A 69 9.70 -0.07 -3.63
N MET A 70 8.91 -0.50 -2.64
CA MET A 70 8.47 0.34 -1.53
C MET A 70 9.60 0.59 -0.54
N ILE A 71 9.78 1.85 -0.15
CA ILE A 71 10.73 2.26 0.86
C ILE A 71 10.05 2.31 2.23
N GLY A 72 10.77 1.87 3.27
CA GLY A 72 10.41 2.10 4.66
C GLY A 72 9.42 1.11 5.29
N GLY A 73 8.99 0.07 4.56
CA GLY A 73 8.07 -0.96 5.09
C GLY A 73 6.74 -0.39 5.60
N ILE A 74 5.80 -1.27 5.94
CA ILE A 74 4.53 -0.87 6.59
C ILE A 74 4.37 -1.51 7.97
N VAL A 75 5.17 -2.55 8.23
CA VAL A 75 5.41 -3.23 9.50
C VAL A 75 6.79 -3.85 9.52
#